data_AF-A0A3C1K9J2-F1
#
_entry.id   AF-A0A3C1K9J2-F1
#
_cell.length_a   1.000
_cell.length_b   1.000
_cell.length_c   1.000
_cell.angle_alpha   90.00
_cell.angle_beta   90.00
_cell.angle_gamma   90.00
#
_symmetry.space_group_name_H-M   'P 1'
#
loop_
_entity.id
_entity.type
_entity.pdbx_description
1 polymer ?
#
loop_
_entity_poly.entity_id
_entity_poly.type
_entity_poly.pdbx_seq_one_letter_code
_entity_poly.pdbx_strand_id
1 'polypeptide(L)' 'GPTSARENETREAFRCVNELATEHGLQIRNYGMSGDLNIAIEEGSTMVRLGSAILGNRN' A
#
# COMPACT_ATOMS: atom_id res chain seq x y z
N GLY A 1 1.86 5.05 2.19
CA GLY A 1 1.30 4.06 3.11
C GLY A 1 1.55 4.54 4.51
N PRO A 2 2.09 3.70 5.39
CA PRO A 2 2.45 4.07 6.75
C PRO A 2 3.37 5.29 6.79
N THR A 3 3.19 6.12 7.83
CA THR A 3 3.84 7.43 7.94
C THR A 3 5.32 7.34 8.32
N SER A 4 5.79 6.19 8.82
CA SER A 4 7.16 6.01 9.30
C SER A 4 8.21 5.90 8.20
N ALA A 5 7.81 5.71 6.94
CA ALA A 5 8.68 5.48 5.78
C ALA A 5 9.67 4.29 5.92
N ARG A 6 9.51 3.45 6.96
CA ARG A 6 10.31 2.26 7.17
C ARG A 6 9.71 1.09 6.40
N GLU A 7 10.54 0.44 5.59
CA GLU A 7 10.07 -0.63 4.70
C GLU A 7 9.48 -1.81 5.47
N ASN A 8 10.13 -2.24 6.57
CA ASN A 8 9.66 -3.36 7.37
C ASN A 8 8.29 -3.08 8.01
N GLU A 9 8.10 -1.89 8.59
CA GLU A 9 6.80 -1.47 9.15
C GLU A 9 5.74 -1.32 8.05
N THR A 10 6.16 -0.90 6.86
CA THR A 10 5.27 -0.81 5.68
C THR A 10 4.75 -2.19 5.28
N ARG A 11 5.64 -3.18 5.21
CA ARG A 11 5.28 -4.58 4.91
C ARG A 11 4.36 -5.16 5.97
N GLU A 12 4.69 -4.99 7.25
CA GLU A 12 3.86 -5.48 8.36
C GLU A 12 2.44 -4.89 8.31
N ALA A 13 2.31 -3.59 8.04
CA ALA A 13 1.00 -2.95 7.89
C ALA A 13 0.22 -3.50 6.68
N PHE A 14 0.87 -3.67 5.53
CA PHE A 14 0.21 -4.21 4.33
C PHE A 14 -0.22 -5.66 4.51
N ARG A 15 0.60 -6.50 5.18
CA ARG A 15 0.22 -7.88 5.54
C ARG A 15 -1.01 -7.93 6.42
N CYS A 16 -1.07 -7.10 7.46
CA CYS A 16 -2.22 -7.03 8.35
C CYS A 16 -3.52 -6.71 7.56
N VAL A 17 -3.47 -5.73 6.66
CA VAL A 17 -4.63 -5.40 5.81
C VAL A 17 -4.96 -6.54 4.85
N ASN A 18 -3.96 -7.20 4.28
CA ASN A 18 -4.16 -8.32 3.37
C ASN A 18 -4.80 -9.54 4.05
N GLU A 19 -4.40 -9.85 5.27
CA GLU A 19 -4.97 -10.91 6.11
C GLU A 19 -6.44 -10.61 6.42
N LEU A 20 -6.76 -9.39 6.88
CA LEU A 20 -8.14 -8.95 7.12
C LEU A 20 -8.99 -8.99 5.86
N ALA A 21 -8.46 -8.54 4.72
CA ALA A 21 -9.16 -8.61 3.44
C ALA A 21 -9.46 -10.06 3.05
N THR A 22 -8.53 -10.97 3.31
CA THR A 22 -8.70 -12.41 3.03
C THR A 22 -9.74 -13.03 3.95
N GLU A 23 -9.68 -12.74 5.26
CA GLU A 23 -10.66 -13.21 6.25
C GLU A 23 -12.10 -12.82 5.89
N HIS A 24 -12.28 -11.60 5.38
CA HIS A 24 -13.59 -11.08 5.00
C HIS A 24 -13.95 -11.29 3.52
N GLY A 25 -13.15 -12.01 2.74
CA GLY A 25 -13.42 -12.29 1.32
C GLY A 25 -13.41 -11.05 0.42
N LEU A 26 -12.76 -9.96 0.85
CA LEU A 26 -12.67 -8.71 0.10
C LEU A 26 -11.73 -8.87 -1.10
N GLN A 27 -12.26 -8.63 -2.29
CA GLN A 27 -11.49 -8.75 -3.53
C GLN A 27 -10.51 -7.59 -3.73
N ILE A 28 -10.90 -6.40 -3.28
CA ILE A 28 -10.12 -5.18 -3.45
C ILE A 28 -9.23 -4.96 -2.22
N ARG A 29 -7.94 -4.82 -2.47
CA ARG A 29 -6.89 -4.54 -1.50
C ARG A 29 -6.27 -3.19 -1.86
N ASN A 30 -6.76 -2.12 -1.25
CA ASN A 30 -6.30 -0.76 -1.53
C ASN A 30 -5.31 -0.27 -0.48
N TYR A 31 -4.03 -0.46 -0.76
CA TYR A 31 -2.94 0.09 0.02
C TYR A 31 -1.73 0.32 -0.90
N GLY A 32 -0.77 1.11 -0.42
CA GLY A 32 0.26 1.69 -1.26
C GLY A 32 -0.08 3.09 -1.77
N MET A 33 0.96 3.89 -1.93
CA MET A 33 1.05 5.25 -2.40
C MET A 33 2.27 5.37 -3.33
N SER A 34 2.52 6.56 -3.88
CA SER A 34 3.69 6.82 -4.75
C SER A 34 5.03 6.31 -4.22
N GLY A 35 5.28 6.39 -2.90
CA GLY A 35 6.58 6.10 -2.29
C GLY A 35 6.82 4.64 -1.90
N ASP A 36 5.78 3.82 -1.91
CA ASP A 36 5.82 2.42 -1.45
C ASP A 36 5.14 1.48 -2.46
N LEU A 37 5.13 1.89 -3.74
CA LEU A 37 4.50 1.16 -4.84
C LEU A 37 4.99 -0.28 -4.97
N ASN A 38 6.31 -0.50 -5.00
CA ASN A 38 6.88 -1.83 -5.17
C ASN A 38 6.51 -2.75 -4.00
N ILE A 39 6.60 -2.24 -2.77
CA ILE A 39 6.21 -2.99 -1.56
C ILE A 39 4.72 -3.33 -1.61
N ALA A 40 3.86 -2.39 -2.03
CA ALA A 40 2.43 -2.64 -2.13
C ALA A 40 2.10 -3.76 -3.12
N ILE A 41 2.79 -3.80 -4.28
CA ILE A 41 2.62 -4.86 -5.28
C ILE A 41 3.07 -6.22 -4.70
N GLU A 42 4.26 -6.26 -4.08
CA GLU A 42 4.81 -7.49 -3.49
C GLU A 42 3.94 -8.06 -2.36
N GLU A 43 3.31 -7.21 -1.55
CA GLU A 43 2.43 -7.64 -0.45
C GLU A 43 0.98 -7.93 -0.91
N GLY A 44 0.68 -7.82 -2.21
CA GLY A 44 -0.58 -8.28 -2.79
C GLY A 44 -1.66 -7.21 -2.98
N SER A 45 -1.29 -5.93 -3.04
CA SER A 45 -2.22 -4.85 -3.35
C SER A 45 -2.86 -5.08 -4.74
N THR A 46 -4.17 -4.90 -4.83
CA THR A 46 -4.89 -4.93 -6.11
C THR A 46 -5.23 -3.52 -6.60
N MET A 47 -4.96 -2.50 -5.79
CA MET A 47 -5.21 -1.11 -6.12
C MET A 47 -4.25 -0.20 -5.33
N VAL A 48 -3.57 0.70 -6.03
CA VAL A 48 -2.62 1.66 -5.46
C VAL A 48 -3.07 3.09 -5.73
N ARG A 49 -2.58 4.04 -4.92
CA ARG A 49 -2.91 5.47 -5.06
C ARG A 49 -1.67 6.26 -5.49
N LEU A 50 -1.67 6.72 -6.73
CA LEU A 50 -0.53 7.47 -7.28
C LEU A 50 -0.89 8.94 -7.42
N GLY A 51 -0.23 9.79 -6.62
CA GLY A 51 -0.38 11.24 -6.66
C GLY A 51 0.91 11.87 -7.17
N SER A 52 1.88 12.04 -6.28
CA SER A 52 3.16 12.67 -6.59
C SER A 52 3.98 11.98 -7.68
N ALA A 53 3.85 10.66 -7.86
CA ALA A 53 4.50 9.95 -8.95
C ALA A 53 3.98 10.35 -10.35
N ILE A 54 2.75 10.87 -10.43
CA ILE A 54 2.12 11.30 -11.68
C ILE A 54 2.11 12.82 -11.79
N LEU A 55 1.74 13.51 -10.72
CA LEU A 55 1.45 14.95 -10.70
C LEU A 55 2.58 15.80 -10.10
N GLY A 56 3.62 15.18 -9.54
CA GLY A 56 4.71 15.89 -8.85
C GLY A 56 4.35 16.32 -7.42
N ASN A 57 5.23 17.14 -6.83
CA ASN A 57 5.04 17.62 -5.46
C ASN A 57 3.85 18.59 -5.36
N ARG A 58 3.22 18.63 -4.19
CA ARG A 58 2.20 19.63 -3.88
C ARG A 58 2.90 20.97 -3.60
N ASN A 59 2.36 22.06 -4.17
CA ASN A 59 2.79 23.43 -3.88
C ASN A 59 2.40 23.83 -2.46
#